data_AF-A0AAD9WE04-F1
#
_entry.id   AF-A0AAD9WE04-F1
#
_cell.length_a   1.000
_cell.length_b   1.000
_cell.length_c   1.000
_cell.angle_alpha   90.00
_cell.angle_beta   90.00
_cell.angle_gamma   90.00
#
_symmetry.space_group_name_H-M   'P 1'
#
loop_
_entity.id
_entity.type
_entity.pdbx_description
1 polymer ?
#
loop_
_entity_poly.entity_id
_entity_poly.type
_entity_poly.pdbx_seq_one_letter_code
_entity_poly.pdbx_strand_id
1 'polypeptide(L)'
;MYIYFLPLSHPSLPSSVAIPPPTSDGGLEHTATLFAPCSAWLAQARANSIILFPPQYYLMHLLSPFLSPLISSSTSFSLTHTHTHSELQSQRDAVLQFLQGDGGDGKGIVWGNKVMSPLGLLMRKSDGRNVLALDKPGPELKGSGRGGDWERVVLVRFGKEGPRDVEIRRRAEVLEEENRRLKL
;
A
#
# COMPACT_ATOMS: atom_id res chain seq x y z
N MET A 1 8.25 -0.79 10.36
CA MET A 1 7.74 -1.88 9.50
C MET A 1 8.47 -1.83 8.17
N TYR A 2 9.17 -2.89 7.83
CA TYR A 2 9.79 -3.09 6.52
C TYR A 2 8.87 -3.99 5.71
N ILE A 3 8.69 -3.69 4.42
CA ILE A 3 7.94 -4.55 3.49
C ILE A 3 8.97 -5.39 2.74
N TYR A 4 8.93 -6.70 2.93
CA TYR A 4 9.78 -7.64 2.21
C TYR A 4 8.94 -8.48 1.26
N PHE A 5 9.36 -8.58 0.00
CA PHE A 5 8.84 -9.57 -0.93
C PHE A 5 9.75 -10.79 -0.91
N LEU A 6 9.19 -11.95 -0.58
CA LEU A 6 9.94 -13.20 -0.64
C LEU A 6 10.13 -13.63 -2.11
N PRO A 7 11.31 -14.16 -2.49
CA PRO A 7 11.53 -14.72 -3.82
C PRO A 7 10.65 -15.95 -4.06
N LEU A 8 10.20 -16.16 -5.30
CA LEU A 8 9.35 -17.29 -5.71
C LEU A 8 10.09 -18.63 -5.69
N SER A 9 11.35 -18.58 -6.11
CA SER A 9 12.36 -19.63 -6.05
C SER A 9 13.70 -18.90 -6.06
N HIS A 10 14.69 -19.36 -5.31
CA HIS A 10 16.06 -18.86 -5.45
C HIS A 10 16.86 -19.89 -6.27
N PRO A 11 17.06 -19.68 -7.59
CA PRO A 11 17.78 -20.66 -8.42
C PRO A 11 19.27 -20.80 -8.05
N SER A 12 19.80 -19.89 -7.24
CA SER A 12 21.22 -19.83 -6.85
C SER A 12 21.50 -20.10 -5.37
N LEU A 13 20.49 -20.35 -4.54
CA LEU A 13 20.73 -20.74 -3.15
C LEU A 13 20.67 -22.27 -3.06
N PRO A 14 21.69 -22.94 -2.50
CA PRO A 14 21.57 -24.36 -2.19
C PRO A 14 20.35 -24.57 -1.29
N SER A 15 19.69 -25.73 -1.38
CA SER A 15 18.51 -26.10 -0.60
C SER A 15 18.68 -25.98 0.92
N SER A 16 19.91 -25.71 1.38
CA SER A 16 20.33 -25.44 2.76
C SER A 16 20.28 -23.97 3.19
N VAL A 17 19.99 -23.01 2.28
CA VAL A 17 19.81 -21.62 2.70
C VAL A 17 18.41 -21.47 3.27
N ALA A 18 18.30 -21.85 4.54
CA ALA A 18 17.23 -21.40 5.40
C ALA A 18 17.22 -19.88 5.34
N ILE A 19 16.16 -19.28 4.79
CA ILE A 19 15.87 -17.87 5.05
C ILE A 19 15.85 -17.78 6.57
N PRO A 20 16.80 -17.06 7.20
CA PRO A 20 16.87 -17.06 8.65
C PRO A 20 15.52 -16.56 9.15
N PRO A 21 14.86 -17.31 10.04
CA PRO A 21 13.63 -16.84 10.63
C PRO A 21 13.96 -15.47 11.21
N PRO A 22 13.22 -14.42 10.86
CA PRO A 22 13.51 -13.09 11.33
C PRO A 22 13.49 -13.09 12.87
N THR A 23 14.67 -13.10 13.46
CA THR A 23 14.89 -13.16 14.91
C THR A 23 14.93 -11.75 15.45
N SER A 24 14.10 -11.47 16.45
CA SER A 24 14.30 -10.29 17.30
C SER A 24 15.70 -10.37 17.91
N ASP A 25 16.31 -9.22 18.13
CA ASP A 25 17.63 -9.00 18.73
C ASP A 25 17.70 -9.35 20.23
N GLY A 26 16.95 -10.37 20.67
CA GLY A 26 16.84 -10.76 22.07
C GLY A 26 15.87 -9.90 22.88
N GLY A 27 14.96 -9.19 22.20
CA GLY A 27 13.92 -8.36 22.84
C GLY A 27 14.36 -6.93 23.14
N LEU A 28 15.46 -6.45 22.55
CA LEU A 28 15.89 -5.04 22.64
C LEU A 28 15.01 -4.15 21.75
N GLU A 29 14.61 -4.66 20.59
CA GLU A 29 13.60 -4.10 19.71
C GLU A 29 12.30 -4.93 19.77
N HIS A 30 11.16 -4.25 19.88
CA HIS A 30 9.81 -4.84 19.81
C HIS A 30 9.42 -5.28 18.38
N THR A 31 10.34 -5.89 17.64
CA THR A 31 10.16 -6.25 16.23
C THR A 31 9.83 -7.75 16.13
N ALA A 32 8.58 -8.10 16.37
CA ALA A 32 8.06 -9.41 15.98
C ALA A 32 7.85 -9.42 14.46
N THR A 33 8.38 -10.42 13.76
CA THR A 33 8.18 -10.53 12.31
C THR A 33 7.14 -11.59 12.01
N LEU A 34 6.04 -11.16 11.41
CA LEU A 34 4.94 -12.00 10.99
C LEU A 34 4.77 -11.87 9.48
N PHE A 35 4.42 -12.98 8.84
CA PHE A 35 4.06 -13.00 7.43
C PHE A 35 2.55 -13.05 7.30
N ALA A 36 1.97 -12.12 6.57
CA ALA A 36 0.55 -12.14 6.22
C ALA A 36 0.31 -11.42 4.88
N PRO A 37 -0.79 -11.74 4.17
CA PRO A 37 -1.14 -11.05 2.94
C PRO A 37 -1.42 -9.56 3.16
N CYS A 38 -1.31 -8.74 2.11
CA CYS A 38 -1.57 -7.30 2.18
C CYS A 38 -2.96 -7.00 2.76
N SER A 39 -3.98 -7.76 2.37
CA SER A 39 -5.36 -7.59 2.83
C SER A 39 -5.51 -7.78 4.35
N ALA A 40 -4.79 -8.73 4.94
CA ALA A 40 -4.82 -8.99 6.38
C ALA A 40 -4.25 -7.81 7.18
N TRP A 41 -3.12 -7.26 6.73
CA TRP A 41 -2.53 -6.08 7.35
C TRP A 41 -3.40 -4.83 7.19
N LEU A 42 -3.99 -4.62 6.01
CA LEU A 42 -4.95 -3.53 5.78
C LEU A 42 -6.19 -3.68 6.68
N ALA A 43 -6.68 -4.89 6.91
CA ALA A 43 -7.79 -5.15 7.84
C ALA A 43 -7.42 -4.79 9.28
N GLN A 44 -6.24 -5.21 9.77
CA GLN A 44 -5.76 -4.86 11.11
C GLN A 44 -5.55 -3.35 11.27
N ALA A 45 -5.06 -2.66 10.24
CA ALA A 45 -4.89 -1.21 10.26
C ALA A 45 -6.24 -0.47 10.30
N ARG A 46 -7.25 -0.94 9.53
CA ARG A 46 -8.63 -0.41 9.61
C ARG A 46 -9.29 -0.65 10.96
N ALA A 47 -8.97 -1.77 11.61
CA ALA A 47 -9.41 -2.08 12.97
C ALA A 47 -8.60 -1.32 14.04
N ASN A 48 -7.68 -0.44 13.65
CA ASN A 48 -6.77 0.30 14.54
C ASN A 48 -5.95 -0.61 15.48
N SER A 49 -5.76 -1.88 15.12
CA SER A 49 -4.98 -2.87 15.90
C SER A 49 -3.47 -2.73 15.65
N ILE A 50 -3.09 -2.16 14.51
CA ILE A 50 -1.71 -1.85 14.15
C ILE A 50 -1.62 -0.47 13.52
N ILE A 51 -0.39 0.05 13.44
CA ILE A 51 -0.08 1.29 12.75
C ILE A 51 0.54 0.98 11.40
N LEU A 52 -0.10 1.45 10.33
CA LEU A 52 0.53 1.55 9.01
C LEU A 52 0.65 3.03 8.66
N PHE A 53 1.87 3.49 8.39
CA PHE A 53 2.08 4.84 7.89
C PHE A 53 1.52 4.99 6.48
N PRO A 54 1.11 6.20 6.06
CA PRO A 54 0.49 6.42 4.75
C PRO A 54 1.22 5.77 3.56
N PRO A 55 2.57 5.84 3.43
CA PRO A 55 3.25 5.17 2.32
C PRO A 55 3.11 3.64 2.36
N GLN A 56 3.16 3.05 3.56
CA GLN A 56 3.03 1.60 3.75
C GLN A 56 1.61 1.14 3.41
N TYR A 57 0.60 1.79 4.00
CA TYR A 57 -0.80 1.46 3.75
C TYR A 57 -1.13 1.58 2.26
N TYR A 58 -0.64 2.65 1.61
CA TYR A 58 -0.87 2.90 0.20
C TYR A 58 -0.31 1.79 -0.70
N LEU A 59 0.97 1.42 -0.51
CA LEU A 59 1.59 0.35 -1.30
C LEU A 59 0.86 -0.98 -1.12
N MET A 60 0.49 -1.32 0.12
CA MET A 60 -0.25 -2.55 0.41
C MET A 60 -1.64 -2.53 -0.21
N HIS A 61 -2.34 -1.40 -0.14
CA HIS A 61 -3.64 -1.22 -0.78
C HIS A 61 -3.54 -1.42 -2.29
N LEU A 62 -2.55 -0.78 -2.93
CA LEU A 62 -2.33 -0.85 -4.37
C LEU A 62 -2.02 -2.28 -4.85
N LEU A 63 -1.21 -3.02 -4.09
CA LEU A 63 -0.77 -4.37 -4.47
C LEU A 63 -1.75 -5.47 -4.05
N SER A 64 -2.62 -5.22 -3.07
CA SER A 64 -3.55 -6.22 -2.54
C SER A 64 -4.43 -6.91 -3.59
N PRO A 65 -4.93 -6.25 -4.66
CA PRO A 65 -5.72 -6.94 -5.68
C PRO A 65 -4.92 -7.97 -6.48
N PHE A 66 -3.60 -7.79 -6.61
CA PHE A 66 -2.72 -8.68 -7.36
C PHE A 66 -2.17 -9.83 -6.51
N LEU A 67 -1.86 -9.55 -5.24
CA LEU A 67 -1.15 -10.48 -4.35
C LEU A 67 -2.08 -11.33 -3.49
N SER A 68 -3.40 -11.28 -3.71
CA SER A 68 -4.40 -12.10 -3.02
C SER A 68 -5.70 -12.25 -3.83
N PRO A 69 -5.66 -12.78 -5.08
CA PRO A 69 -6.86 -12.83 -5.92
C PRO A 69 -7.93 -13.85 -5.46
N LEU A 70 -7.68 -14.63 -4.40
CA LEU A 70 -8.63 -15.60 -3.86
C LEU A 70 -9.64 -14.96 -2.89
N ILE A 71 -10.47 -14.06 -3.43
CA ILE A 71 -11.82 -13.81 -2.92
C ILE A 71 -12.79 -14.08 -4.08
N SER A 72 -12.77 -15.28 -4.64
CA SER A 72 -13.91 -15.78 -5.41
C SER A 72 -15.02 -16.14 -4.43
N SER A 73 -15.73 -15.12 -3.94
CA SER A 73 -17.13 -15.06 -3.47
C SER A 73 -17.83 -16.27 -2.79
N SER A 74 -17.16 -17.33 -2.34
CA SER A 74 -17.83 -18.53 -1.79
C SER A 74 -17.03 -19.41 -0.83
N THR A 75 -15.75 -19.13 -0.55
CA THR A 75 -14.97 -19.92 0.41
C THR A 75 -14.23 -19.02 1.40
N SER A 76 -14.40 -19.33 2.69
CA SER A 76 -13.72 -18.68 3.80
C SER A 76 -12.22 -18.51 3.52
N PHE A 77 -11.71 -17.30 3.76
CA PHE A 77 -10.29 -16.98 3.72
C PHE A 77 -9.54 -17.95 4.64
N SER A 78 -8.81 -18.90 4.06
CA SER A 78 -7.92 -19.76 4.84
C SER A 78 -6.52 -19.17 4.83
N LEU A 79 -6.07 -18.70 5.99
CA LEU A 79 -4.66 -18.38 6.26
C LEU A 79 -3.73 -19.58 6.02
N THR A 80 -4.26 -20.79 5.85
CA THR A 80 -3.50 -22.02 5.59
C THR A 80 -3.41 -22.38 4.11
N HIS A 81 -3.93 -21.54 3.19
CA HIS A 81 -3.84 -21.83 1.77
C HIS A 81 -2.40 -21.65 1.29
N THR A 82 -1.73 -22.78 1.04
CA THR A 82 -0.41 -22.83 0.43
C THR A 82 -0.54 -22.57 -1.07
N HIS A 83 -0.09 -21.41 -1.54
CA HIS A 83 -0.04 -21.11 -2.97
C HIS A 83 1.03 -21.97 -3.64
N THR A 84 0.71 -22.47 -4.83
CA THR A 84 1.66 -23.13 -5.72
C THR A 84 2.64 -22.11 -6.31
N HIS A 85 3.80 -22.58 -6.76
CA HIS A 85 4.78 -21.72 -7.45
C HIS A 85 4.17 -21.02 -8.67
N SER A 86 3.34 -21.72 -9.44
CA SER A 86 2.68 -21.15 -10.63
C SER A 86 1.75 -20.00 -10.26
N GLU A 87 0.95 -20.13 -9.20
CA GLU A 87 0.04 -19.06 -8.75
C GLU A 87 0.82 -17.83 -8.30
N LEU A 88 1.88 -18.03 -7.52
CA LEU A 88 2.72 -16.92 -7.05
C LEU A 88 3.45 -16.22 -8.22
N GLN A 89 3.87 -16.99 -9.24
CA GLN A 89 4.42 -16.43 -10.48
C GLN A 89 3.39 -15.60 -11.24
N SER A 90 2.16 -16.10 -11.40
CA SER A 90 1.08 -15.34 -12.05
C SER A 90 0.74 -14.03 -11.30
N GLN A 91 0.74 -14.04 -9.97
CA GLN A 91 0.56 -12.83 -9.17
C GLN A 91 1.69 -11.81 -9.41
N ARG A 92 2.94 -12.28 -9.45
CA ARG A 92 4.10 -11.43 -9.77
C ARG A 92 3.98 -10.83 -11.17
N ASP A 93 3.65 -11.65 -12.17
CA ASP A 93 3.51 -11.20 -13.55
C ASP A 93 2.41 -10.14 -13.69
N ALA A 94 1.30 -10.31 -12.97
CA ALA A 94 0.22 -9.32 -12.92
C ALA A 94 0.68 -7.97 -12.32
N VAL A 95 1.46 -7.99 -11.23
CA VAL A 95 2.06 -6.76 -10.66
C VAL A 95 3.01 -6.12 -11.66
N LEU A 96 3.91 -6.89 -12.27
CA LEU A 96 4.87 -6.37 -13.24
C LEU A 96 4.18 -5.77 -14.46
N GLN A 97 3.11 -6.39 -14.94
CA GLN A 97 2.30 -5.87 -16.04
C GLN A 97 1.61 -4.56 -15.65
N PHE A 98 1.07 -4.47 -14.44
CA PHE A 98 0.48 -3.24 -13.92
C PHE A 98 1.51 -2.09 -13.89
N LEU A 99 2.75 -2.37 -13.51
CA LEU A 99 3.81 -1.36 -13.45
C LEU A 99 4.16 -0.76 -14.83
N GLN A 100 3.82 -1.44 -15.93
CA GLN A 100 4.02 -0.93 -17.29
C GLN A 100 2.91 0.03 -17.76
N GLY A 101 1.75 0.04 -17.11
CA GLY A 101 0.67 0.99 -17.39
C GLY A 101 0.89 2.34 -16.70
N ASP A 102 0.17 3.38 -17.11
CA ASP A 102 0.19 4.69 -16.45
C ASP A 102 -0.74 4.79 -15.23
N GLY A 103 -1.51 3.72 -14.97
CA GLY A 103 -2.49 3.65 -13.90
C GLY A 103 -3.84 4.27 -14.24
N GLY A 104 -4.05 4.72 -15.48
CA GLY A 104 -5.28 5.37 -15.92
C GLY A 104 -5.47 6.79 -15.40
N ASP A 105 -4.43 7.42 -14.84
CA ASP A 105 -4.53 8.79 -14.30
C ASP A 105 -4.35 9.89 -15.35
N GLY A 106 -4.07 9.51 -16.60
CA GLY A 106 -3.94 10.41 -17.74
C GLY A 106 -2.70 11.31 -17.69
N LYS A 107 -1.72 11.01 -16.82
CA LYS A 107 -0.46 11.77 -16.74
C LYS A 107 0.63 11.24 -17.66
N GLY A 108 0.43 10.07 -18.28
CA GLY A 108 1.40 9.46 -19.19
C GLY A 108 2.69 8.98 -18.50
N ILE A 109 2.72 8.96 -17.16
CA ILE A 109 3.84 8.44 -16.38
C ILE A 109 3.55 6.99 -16.02
N VAL A 110 4.34 6.09 -16.60
CA VAL A 110 4.32 4.66 -16.29
C VAL A 110 4.48 4.43 -14.78
N TRP A 111 3.70 3.51 -14.22
CA TRP A 111 3.62 3.27 -12.79
C TRP A 111 4.97 2.99 -12.15
N GLY A 112 5.80 2.16 -12.78
CA GLY A 112 7.16 1.86 -12.31
C GLY A 112 8.08 3.08 -12.18
N ASN A 113 7.76 4.19 -12.84
CA ASN A 113 8.55 5.43 -12.82
C ASN A 113 7.96 6.52 -11.92
N LYS A 114 6.75 6.33 -11.39
CA LYS A 114 6.07 7.31 -10.54
C LYS A 114 6.87 7.56 -9.26
N VAL A 115 6.86 8.82 -8.81
CA VAL A 115 7.47 9.26 -7.56
C VAL A 115 6.47 10.06 -6.75
N MET A 116 6.39 9.75 -5.46
CA MET A 116 5.33 10.27 -4.60
C MET A 116 5.94 10.81 -3.32
N SER A 117 5.57 12.04 -3.00
CA SER A 117 5.74 12.62 -1.67
C SER A 117 4.37 13.03 -1.17
N PRO A 118 3.84 12.39 -0.11
CA PRO A 118 2.53 12.75 0.44
C PRO A 118 2.50 14.21 0.90
N LEU A 119 1.61 15.01 0.32
CA LEU A 119 1.46 16.43 0.64
C LEU A 119 0.02 16.73 1.08
N GLY A 120 -0.16 17.51 2.15
CA GLY A 120 -1.49 17.92 2.61
C GLY A 120 -2.24 18.73 1.55
N LEU A 121 -3.44 18.28 1.19
CA LEU A 121 -4.39 19.02 0.35
C LEU A 121 -5.35 19.86 1.21
N LEU A 122 -6.01 19.22 2.17
CA LEU A 122 -6.98 19.82 3.07
C LEU A 122 -7.22 18.93 4.29
N MET A 123 -7.90 19.48 5.30
CA MET A 123 -8.50 18.69 6.38
C MET A 123 -10.00 18.61 6.15
N ARG A 124 -10.56 17.39 6.15
CA ARG A 124 -11.97 17.15 5.93
C ARG A 124 -12.81 17.68 7.08
N LYS A 125 -13.88 18.41 6.77
CA LYS A 125 -14.80 18.93 7.80
C LYS A 125 -15.77 17.88 8.32
N SER A 126 -15.95 16.78 7.57
CA SER A 126 -16.88 15.69 7.87
C SER A 126 -16.39 14.78 8.99
N ASP A 127 -15.12 14.40 8.94
CA ASP A 127 -14.53 13.42 9.85
C ASP A 127 -13.21 13.89 10.49
N GLY A 128 -12.72 15.08 10.14
CA GLY A 128 -11.48 15.64 10.68
C GLY A 128 -10.20 14.94 10.19
N ARG A 129 -10.27 14.09 9.16
CA ARG A 129 -9.08 13.45 8.58
C ARG A 129 -8.35 14.40 7.63
N ASN A 130 -7.02 14.31 7.59
CA ASN A 130 -6.20 14.99 6.59
C ASN A 130 -6.30 14.24 5.28
N VAL A 131 -6.40 14.98 4.17
CA VAL A 131 -6.32 14.45 2.81
C VAL A 131 -4.93 14.75 2.27
N LEU A 132 -4.21 13.71 1.88
CA LEU A 132 -2.86 13.80 1.33
C LEU A 132 -2.90 13.49 -0.17
N ALA A 133 -2.41 14.43 -0.97
CA ALA A 133 -2.09 14.23 -2.38
C ALA A 133 -0.86 13.33 -2.54
N LEU A 134 -0.85 12.56 -3.62
CA LEU A 134 0.25 11.68 -4.00
C LEU A 134 0.88 12.08 -5.34
N ASP A 135 0.43 13.16 -5.97
CA ASP A 135 0.76 13.49 -7.37
C ASP A 135 2.14 14.10 -7.58
N LYS A 136 2.78 14.60 -6.51
CA LYS A 136 4.02 15.38 -6.63
C LYS A 136 5.24 14.61 -6.14
N PRO A 137 6.40 14.84 -6.78
CA PRO A 137 7.69 14.42 -6.24
C PRO A 137 8.03 15.18 -4.95
N GLY A 138 8.98 14.63 -4.19
CA GLY A 138 9.63 15.38 -3.11
C GLY A 138 10.49 16.54 -3.63
N PRO A 139 10.90 17.47 -2.75
CA PRO A 139 11.71 18.64 -3.11
C PRO A 139 12.97 18.30 -3.90
N GLU A 140 13.59 17.15 -3.62
CA GLU A 140 14.80 16.64 -4.25
C GLU A 140 14.65 16.32 -5.75
N LEU A 141 13.40 16.14 -6.21
CA LEU A 141 13.07 15.86 -7.61
C LEU A 141 12.26 17.00 -8.26
N LYS A 142 12.20 18.18 -7.64
CA LYS A 142 11.48 19.34 -8.18
C LYS A 142 12.05 19.73 -9.55
N GLY A 143 11.17 19.91 -10.54
CA GLY A 143 11.57 20.30 -11.91
C GLY A 143 12.05 19.14 -12.79
N SER A 144 12.12 17.90 -12.28
CA SER A 144 12.53 16.72 -13.05
C SER A 144 11.49 16.24 -14.08
N GLY A 145 10.28 16.81 -14.08
CA GLY A 145 9.15 16.33 -14.87
C GLY A 145 8.52 15.03 -14.35
N ARG A 146 9.06 14.45 -13.27
CA ARG A 146 8.50 13.26 -12.63
C ARG A 146 7.28 13.60 -11.78
N GLY A 147 6.39 12.63 -11.60
CA GLY A 147 5.14 12.78 -10.88
C GLY A 147 4.64 11.47 -10.30
N GLY A 148 3.65 11.56 -9.43
CA GLY A 148 3.09 10.45 -8.67
C GLY A 148 1.73 9.99 -9.16
N ASP A 149 0.90 9.49 -8.25
CA ASP A 149 -0.49 9.12 -8.54
C ASP A 149 -1.40 10.34 -8.38
N TRP A 150 -2.01 10.78 -9.48
CA TRP A 150 -2.98 11.87 -9.46
C TRP A 150 -4.41 11.43 -9.08
N GLU A 151 -4.78 10.19 -9.40
CA GLU A 151 -6.13 9.66 -9.24
C GLU A 151 -6.49 9.48 -7.76
N ARG A 152 -5.53 9.04 -6.94
CA ARG A 152 -5.77 8.64 -5.54
C ARG A 152 -5.25 9.66 -4.53
N VAL A 153 -5.89 9.68 -3.37
CA VAL A 153 -5.47 10.41 -2.16
C VAL A 153 -5.46 9.47 -0.96
N VAL A 154 -4.68 9.83 0.06
CA VAL A 154 -4.70 9.15 1.36
C VAL A 154 -5.47 10.02 2.36
N LEU A 155 -6.48 9.46 3.01
CA LEU A 155 -7.13 10.05 4.17
C LEU A 155 -6.47 9.48 5.42
N VAL A 156 -6.16 10.34 6.39
CA VAL A 156 -5.49 9.89 7.63
C VAL A 156 -5.78 10.82 8.80
N ARG A 157 -5.97 10.24 9.99
CA ARG A 157 -5.98 10.97 11.26
C ARG A 157 -4.61 10.86 11.92
N PHE A 158 -3.90 11.99 12.05
CA PHE A 158 -2.66 12.02 12.82
C PHE A 158 -2.98 12.23 14.30
N GLY A 159 -2.36 11.43 15.16
CA GLY A 159 -2.40 11.58 16.61
C GLY A 159 -1.02 11.41 17.24
N LYS A 160 -0.94 11.54 18.57
CA LYS A 160 0.31 11.37 19.32
C LYS A 160 0.92 9.99 19.09
N GLU A 161 0.08 8.96 19.04
CA GLU A 161 0.45 7.56 18.80
C GLU A 161 0.65 7.22 17.30
N GLY A 162 0.78 8.22 16.43
CA GLY A 162 0.94 8.05 14.99
C GLY A 162 -0.38 8.06 14.19
N PRO A 163 -0.33 7.66 12.90
CA PRO A 163 -1.49 7.70 12.02
C PRO A 163 -2.53 6.63 12.37
N ARG A 164 -3.81 6.97 12.23
CA ARG A 164 -4.98 6.10 12.38
C ARG A 164 -6.01 6.40 11.30
N ASP A 165 -7.00 5.52 11.16
CA ASP A 165 -8.12 5.68 10.21
C ASP A 165 -7.67 5.94 8.76
N VAL A 166 -6.60 5.26 8.35
CA VAL A 166 -6.00 5.42 7.03
C VAL A 166 -6.89 4.80 5.96
N GLU A 167 -7.18 5.55 4.90
CA GLU A 167 -8.05 5.11 3.80
C GLU A 167 -7.52 5.66 2.47
N ILE A 168 -7.57 4.85 1.40
CA ILE A 168 -7.25 5.31 0.04
C ILE A 168 -8.56 5.55 -0.69
N ARG A 169 -8.71 6.74 -1.27
CA ARG A 169 -9.91 7.14 -2.01
C ARG A 169 -9.53 7.83 -3.32
N ARG A 170 -10.48 7.91 -4.24
CA ARG A 170 -10.34 8.73 -5.44
C ARG A 170 -10.36 10.22 -5.07
N ARG A 171 -9.40 10.96 -5.60
CA ARG A 171 -9.25 12.41 -5.41
C ARG A 171 -10.53 13.16 -5.80
N ALA A 172 -11.09 12.82 -6.95
CA ALA A 172 -12.27 13.51 -7.49
C ALA A 172 -13.48 13.40 -6.54
N GLU A 173 -13.76 12.20 -6.03
CA GLU A 173 -14.86 11.95 -5.09
C GLU A 173 -14.70 12.74 -3.79
N VAL A 174 -13.52 12.72 -3.19
CA VAL A 174 -13.25 13.42 -1.92
C VAL A 174 -13.40 14.93 -2.08
N LEU A 175 -12.90 15.50 -3.19
CA LEU A 175 -13.03 16.93 -3.45
C LEU A 175 -14.47 17.33 -3.76
N GLU A 176 -15.23 16.49 -4.45
CA GLU A 176 -16.66 16.75 -4.72
C GLU A 176 -17.48 16.73 -3.42
N GLU A 177 -17.24 15.76 -2.53
CA GLU A 177 -17.89 15.67 -1.21
C GLU A 177 -17.65 16.95 -0.38
N GLU A 178 -16.42 17.46 -0.32
CA GLU A 178 -16.11 18.68 0.43
C GLU A 178 -16.70 19.93 -0.25
N ASN A 179 -16.69 20.01 -1.58
CA ASN A 179 -17.29 21.13 -2.32
C ASN A 179 -18.80 21.21 -2.16
N ARG A 180 -19.51 20.08 -2.20
CA ARG A 180 -20.96 20.01 -2.01
C ARG A 180 -21.36 20.51 -0.63
N ARG A 181 -20.53 20.20 0.37
CA ARG A 181 -20.76 20.64 1.76
C ARG A 181 -20.51 22.13 1.96
N LEU A 182 -19.58 22.76 1.23
CA LEU A 182 -19.38 24.21 1.32
C LEU A 182 -20.56 25.03 0.79
N LYS A 183 -21.45 24.40 0.00
CA LYS A 183 -22.65 25.02 -0.56
C LYS A 183 -23.91 24.84 0.31
N LEU A 184 -23.81 24.08 1.41
CA LEU A 184 -24.87 23.83 2.40
C LEU A 184 -24.54 24.60 3.69
#